data_AF-A0A939WH21-F1
#
_entry.id   AF-A0A939WH21-F1
#
_cell.length_a   1.000
_cell.length_b   1.000
_cell.length_c   1.000
_cell.angle_alpha   90.00
_cell.angle_beta   90.00
_cell.angle_gamma   90.00
#
_symmetry.space_group_name_H-M   'P 1'
#
loop_
_entity.id
_entity.type
_entity.pdbx_description
1 polymer ?
#
loop_
_entity_poly.entity_id
_entity_poly.type
_entity_poly.pdbx_seq_one_letter_code
_entity_poly.pdbx_strand_id
1 'polypeptide(L)' 'MTRDEFLFLLQTEKPYEFEFCGKKYNITYDKDSSGKTWIVFGRLYEGKRYASYGELMNNAKVENHFFREILPELTNR' A
#
# COMPACT_ATOMS: atom_id res chain seq x y z
N MET A 1 11.03 6.46 0.09
CA MET A 1 9.77 6.94 -0.48
C MET A 1 9.10 7.80 0.57
N THR A 2 8.64 8.98 0.18
CA THR A 2 7.92 9.91 1.07
C THR A 2 6.42 9.61 1.11
N ARG A 3 5.70 10.30 2.01
CA ARG A 3 4.24 10.24 2.07
C ARG A 3 3.57 10.56 0.76
N ASP A 4 3.98 11.69 0.19
CA ASP A 4 3.32 12.27 -0.96
C ASP A 4 3.59 11.46 -2.22
N GLU A 5 4.78 10.85 -2.32
CA GLU A 5 5.09 9.88 -3.37
C GLU A 5 4.21 8.63 -3.27
N PHE A 6 4.04 8.07 -2.07
CA PHE A 6 3.17 6.92 -1.87
C PHE A 6 1.71 7.25 -2.24
N LEU A 7 1.23 8.41 -1.79
CA LEU A 7 -0.11 8.91 -2.13
C LEU A 7 -0.29 9.12 -3.62
N PHE A 8 0.70 9.71 -4.28
CA PHE A 8 0.67 9.94 -5.72
C PHE A 8 0.64 8.63 -6.50
N LEU A 9 1.42 7.62 -6.09
CA LEU A 9 1.39 6.30 -6.70
C LEU A 9 0.01 5.64 -6.58
N LEU A 10 -0.60 5.72 -5.39
CA LEU A 10 -1.95 5.22 -5.14
C LEU A 10 -3.03 5.94 -5.95
N GLN A 11 -2.95 7.26 -6.08
CA GLN A 11 -3.92 8.06 -6.85
C GLN A 11 -3.77 7.87 -8.36
N THR A 12 -2.55 7.65 -8.83
CA THR A 12 -2.25 7.47 -10.27
C THR A 12 -2.36 6.03 -10.73
N GLU A 13 -2.76 5.11 -9.83
CA GLU A 13 -2.83 3.67 -10.07
C GLU A 13 -1.55 3.09 -10.70
N LYS A 14 -0.39 3.66 -10.33
CA LYS A 14 0.90 3.25 -10.91
C LYS A 14 1.50 2.12 -10.09
N PRO A 15 1.77 0.95 -10.73
CA PRO A 15 2.46 -0.13 -10.04
C PRO A 15 3.87 0.32 -9.66
N TYR A 16 4.31 -0.06 -8.47
CA TYR A 16 5.60 0.34 -7.95
C TYR A 16 6.15 -0.72 -7.00
N GLU A 17 7.42 -1.06 -7.19
CA GLU A 17 8.16 -1.96 -6.31
C GLU A 17 9.23 -1.19 -5.57
N PHE A 18 9.41 -1.49 -4.29
CA PHE A 18 10.42 -0.86 -3.45
C PHE A 18 10.95 -1.80 -2.39
N GLU A 19 12.14 -1.49 -1.88
CA GLU A 19 12.74 -2.21 -0.78
C GLU A 19 12.66 -1.39 0.50
N PHE A 20 12.28 -2.04 1.61
CA PHE A 20 12.24 -1.45 2.93
C PHE A 20 12.73 -2.45 3.98
N CYS A 21 13.73 -2.07 4.77
CA CYS A 21 14.40 -2.95 5.75
C CYS A 21 14.85 -4.31 5.16
N GLY A 22 15.44 -4.31 3.95
CA GLY A 22 15.92 -5.52 3.27
C GLY A 22 14.81 -6.45 2.75
N LYS A 23 13.54 -6.01 2.80
CA LYS A 23 12.38 -6.75 2.30
C LYS A 23 11.81 -6.01 1.09
N LYS A 24 11.45 -6.74 0.05
CA LYS A 24 10.81 -6.17 -1.15
C LYS A 24 9.30 -6.10 -0.98
N TYR A 25 8.75 -4.98 -1.40
CA TYR A 25 7.35 -4.61 -1.35
C TYR A 25 6.87 -4.20 -2.73
N ASN A 26 5.59 -4.39 -2.98
CA ASN A 26 4.95 -3.91 -4.19
C ASN A 26 3.60 -3.27 -3.93
N ILE A 27 3.29 -2.29 -4.76
CA ILE A 27 1.99 -1.68 -4.96
C ILE A 27 1.56 -2.07 -6.37
N THR A 28 0.45 -2.77 -6.50
CA THR A 28 -0.17 -3.09 -7.79
C THR A 28 -1.68 -2.85 -7.70
N TYR A 29 -2.35 -2.98 -8.84
CA TYR A 29 -3.79 -2.77 -8.95
C TYR A 29 -4.39 -3.94 -9.66
N ASP A 30 -5.49 -4.43 -9.12
CA ASP A 30 -6.25 -5.52 -9.68
C ASP A 30 -7.67 -5.04 -9.98
N LYS A 31 -8.28 -5.55 -11.04
CA LYS A 31 -9.67 -5.23 -11.36
C LYS A 31 -10.49 -6.48 -11.25
N ASP A 32 -11.53 -6.45 -10.43
CA ASP A 32 -12.45 -7.57 -10.36
C ASP A 32 -13.37 -7.64 -11.59
N SER A 33 -14.14 -8.71 -11.69
CA SER A 33 -15.11 -8.94 -12.77
C SER A 33 -16.21 -7.86 -12.85
N SER A 34 -16.39 -7.07 -11.80
CA SER A 34 -17.37 -5.97 -11.73
C SER A 34 -16.75 -4.63 -12.18
N GLY A 35 -15.45 -4.63 -12.54
CA GLY A 35 -14.72 -3.43 -12.94
C GLY A 35 -14.21 -2.59 -11.76
N LYS A 36 -14.34 -3.07 -10.52
CA LYS A 36 -13.83 -2.35 -9.34
C LYS A 36 -12.33 -2.57 -9.23
N THR A 37 -11.59 -1.46 -9.13
CA THR A 37 -10.15 -1.48 -8.87
C THR A 37 -9.87 -1.74 -7.40
N TRP A 38 -8.96 -2.66 -7.13
CA TRP A 38 -8.43 -3.01 -5.82
C TRP A 38 -6.96 -2.65 -5.76
N ILE A 39 -6.57 -1.94 -4.70
CA ILE A 39 -5.16 -1.68 -4.40
C ILE A 39 -4.59 -2.97 -3.81
N VAL A 40 -3.55 -3.51 -4.43
CA VAL A 40 -2.82 -4.67 -3.92
C VAL A 40 -1.52 -4.17 -3.32
N PHE A 41 -1.35 -4.32 -2.02
CA PHE A 41 -0.16 -3.86 -1.31
C PHE A 41 0.36 -4.90 -0.33
N GLY A 42 1.66 -5.12 -0.33
CA GLY A 42 2.31 -6.01 0.63
C GLY A 42 3.73 -6.36 0.21
N ARG A 43 4.31 -7.40 0.83
CA ARG A 43 5.56 -7.98 0.36
C ARG A 43 5.37 -8.47 -1.07
N LEU A 44 6.47 -8.48 -1.82
CA LEU A 44 6.49 -9.06 -3.14
C LEU A 44 5.89 -10.48 -3.10
N TYR A 45 4.84 -10.72 -3.91
CA TYR A 45 4.04 -11.94 -3.95
C TYR A 45 3.11 -12.25 -2.76
N GLU A 46 3.06 -11.40 -1.74
CA GLU A 46 2.20 -11.53 -0.54
C GLU A 46 1.26 -10.33 -0.36
N GLY A 47 0.90 -9.67 -1.46
CA GLY A 47 0.05 -8.49 -1.47
C GLY A 47 -1.38 -8.76 -0.97
N LYS A 48 -1.92 -7.87 -0.15
CA LYS A 48 -3.33 -7.86 0.26
C LYS A 48 -4.12 -6.84 -0.56
N ARG A 49 -5.39 -7.16 -0.85
CA ARG A 49 -6.31 -6.27 -1.57
C ARG A 49 -6.98 -5.30 -0.60
N TYR A 50 -7.10 -4.05 -1.03
CA TYR A 50 -7.77 -2.95 -0.34
C TYR A 50 -8.69 -2.23 -1.32
N ALA A 51 -9.93 -1.96 -0.92
CA ALA A 51 -10.93 -1.31 -1.77
C ALA A 51 -10.69 0.20 -1.91
N SER A 52 -9.93 0.79 -1.00
CA SER A 52 -9.61 2.22 -1.04
C SER A 52 -8.35 2.54 -0.25
N TYR A 53 -7.80 3.72 -0.52
CA TYR A 53 -6.74 4.31 0.30
C TYR A 53 -7.15 4.41 1.78
N GLY A 54 -8.40 4.80 2.07
CA GLY A 54 -8.90 4.91 3.44
C GLY A 54 -8.87 3.58 4.17
N GLU A 55 -9.23 2.49 3.49
CA GLU A 55 -9.15 1.13 4.04
C GLU A 55 -7.72 0.68 4.29
N LEU A 56 -6.81 0.96 3.35
CA LEU A 56 -5.38 0.66 3.50
C LEU A 56 -4.78 1.39 4.71
N MET A 57 -5.10 2.68 4.88
CA MET A 57 -4.61 3.47 6.02
C MET A 57 -5.25 3.08 7.34
N ASN A 58 -6.54 2.73 7.35
CA ASN A 58 -7.18 2.23 8.56
C ASN A 58 -6.57 0.89 8.98
N ASN A 59 -6.30 -0.03 8.05
CA ASN A 59 -5.57 -1.26 8.33
C ASN A 59 -4.15 -1.01 8.85
N ALA A 60 -3.47 -0.02 8.29
CA ALA A 60 -2.14 0.40 8.76
C ALA A 60 -2.16 0.93 10.20
N LYS A 61 -3.22 1.65 10.59
CA LYS A 61 -3.39 2.16 11.97
C LYS A 61 -3.73 1.05 12.97
N VAL A 62 -4.65 0.16 12.60
CA VAL A 62 -5.30 -0.78 13.52
C VAL A 62 -4.41 -1.95 13.90
N GLU A 63 -3.69 -2.60 12.96
CA GLU A 63 -3.27 -3.99 13.26
C GLU A 63 -1.92 -4.48 12.74
N ASN A 64 -1.09 -3.68 12.08
CA ASN A 64 0.11 -4.24 11.46
C ASN A 64 1.42 -3.56 11.88
N HIS A 65 2.24 -4.30 12.62
CA HIS A 65 3.65 -3.96 12.85
C HIS A 65 4.38 -3.68 11.52
N PHE A 66 4.04 -4.46 10.50
CA PHE A 66 4.48 -4.30 9.11
C PHE A 66 4.19 -2.92 8.50
N PHE A 67 2.95 -2.44 8.64
CA PHE A 67 2.53 -1.17 8.06
C PHE A 67 3.08 -0.01 8.89
N ARG A 68 3.21 -0.17 10.21
CA ARG A 68 3.93 0.78 11.07
C ARG A 68 5.42 0.83 10.75
N GLU A 69 6.02 -0.29 10.37
CA GLU A 69 7.41 -0.36 9.92
C GLU A 69 7.59 0.37 8.58
N ILE A 70 6.70 0.17 7.61
CA ILE A 70 6.84 0.73 6.24
C ILE A 70 6.30 2.16 6.12
N LEU A 71 5.28 2.52 6.89
CA LEU A 71 4.61 3.83 6.86
C LEU A 71 4.85 4.70 8.12
N PRO A 72 5.96 4.60 8.88
CA PRO A 72 6.13 5.33 10.14
C PRO A 72 6.10 6.85 9.92
N GLU A 73 6.57 7.31 8.75
CA GLU A 73 6.50 8.72 8.34
C GLU A 73 5.08 9.17 7.93
N LEU A 74 4.16 8.25 7.61
CA LEU A 74 2.77 8.57 7.28
C LEU A 74 1.87 8.75 8.49
N THR A 75 2.15 8.02 9.56
CA THR A 75 1.29 7.92 10.75
C THR A 75 1.60 8.97 11.82
N ASN A 76 2.73 9.65 11.76
CA ASN A 76 3.10 10.71 12.70
C ASN A 76 2.62 12.09 12.21
N ARG A 77 1.36 12.43 12.47
CA ARG A 77 0.89 13.83 12.59
C ARG A 77 -0.43 13.91 13.34
#